data_AF-A0A7S2H515-F1
#
_entry.id   AF-A0A7S2H515-F1
#
_cell.length_a   1.000
_cell.length_b   1.000
_cell.length_c   1.000
_cell.angle_alpha   90.00
_cell.angle_beta   90.00
_cell.angle_gamma   90.00
#
_symmetry.space_group_name_H-M   'P 1'
#
loop_
_entity.id
_entity.type
_entity.pdbx_description
1 polymer ?
#
loop_
_entity_poly.entity_id
_entity_poly.type
_entity_poly.pdbx_seq_one_letter_code
_entity_poly.pdbx_strand_id
1 'polypeptide(L)'
;RLEQARMDYNIQVGWDRITGMSLRDLVTCQHAQAAVHALLNRMVQPGNGTGAGLPPDAADAMSDFLRDECWMYYQEGDRLFFRAGGALMTAQKVNSRNACADESERGISLLLAAAKYWRNPDEVIDPEGPLNQACGTLLKLRRPDGIVDLCLRCAANFSHEAGTGALSPGLKSAAEGAPKSLKDDWAVELVNPQGVFDEAKFQAARQVCYDLIVGALLELTSPEARLGLGAGADSHQFMASANIWTQADREAMADSAVGVALTSADVEFHTRLYAHLYQYDRERLVRIRSDHIETYLRGIDQELLWRHLHIHHKYAEAALVMEQLGTDVHSARPLPKRIECITRAIASAEVAAEQSGVGFGAQKLTQLSETLQTAKMQHRVYEALAERRNAGETFIPSEDQMQQLWEGELVSYSDLYNEFGKKFQLWEYCLVMIEQCRLEDTYEITRLWHSIILRELPWPGGKEGGNRWVSQLPPSTPISVVFRGSGVSDRYRRAKTVGEFREVGSEDALVKAVERGFVIVEQQTPSRLDDAIHFISTKRREWKAFESYRGSCEAQFE
;
A
#
# COMPACT_ATOMS: atom_id res chain seq x y z
N ARG A 1 53.59 19.62 25.32
CA ARG A 1 53.10 18.22 25.26
C ARG A 1 52.58 17.88 23.86
N LEU A 2 51.58 18.60 23.31
CA LEU A 2 51.12 18.39 21.92
C LEU A 2 52.25 18.55 20.88
N GLU A 3 53.12 19.55 21.03
CA GLU A 3 54.30 19.71 20.17
C GLU A 3 55.34 18.59 20.34
N GLN A 4 55.43 18.02 21.54
CA GLN A 4 56.34 16.91 21.83
C GLN A 4 55.83 15.62 21.20
N ALA A 5 54.53 15.32 21.33
CA ALA A 5 53.89 14.21 20.61
C ALA A 5 53.96 14.38 19.08
N ARG A 6 53.85 15.61 18.57
CA ARG A 6 54.08 15.91 17.16
C ARG A 6 55.49 15.54 16.70
N MET A 7 56.51 15.90 17.49
CA MET A 7 57.91 15.60 17.19
C MET A 7 58.21 14.10 17.30
N ASP A 8 57.70 13.44 18.34
CA ASP A 8 57.99 12.03 18.65
C ASP A 8 57.31 11.07 17.64
N TYR A 9 56.15 11.45 17.09
CA TYR A 9 55.33 10.57 16.23
C TYR A 9 55.07 11.12 14.82
N ASN A 10 55.78 12.20 14.43
CA ASN A 10 55.71 12.83 13.11
C ASN A 10 54.26 13.15 12.66
N ILE A 11 53.45 13.69 13.57
CA ILE A 11 52.02 13.97 13.33
C ILE A 11 51.88 15.26 12.50
N GLN A 12 51.13 15.23 11.40
CA GLN A 12 50.79 16.45 10.65
C GLN A 12 49.58 17.14 11.29
N VAL A 13 49.85 18.17 12.10
CA VAL A 13 48.81 18.85 12.89
C VAL A 13 47.99 19.87 12.09
N GLY A 14 48.43 20.29 10.90
CA GLY A 14 47.63 21.20 10.04
C GLY A 14 47.33 22.56 10.68
N TRP A 15 48.34 23.14 11.36
CA TRP A 15 48.23 24.42 12.07
C TRP A 15 47.79 25.60 11.19
N ASP A 16 48.01 25.51 9.88
CA ASP A 16 47.57 26.46 8.85
C ASP A 16 46.06 26.74 8.90
N ARG A 17 45.27 25.79 9.42
CA ARG A 17 43.82 25.95 9.56
C ARG A 17 43.39 26.90 10.67
N ILE A 18 44.26 27.16 11.63
CA ILE A 18 43.99 28.10 12.74
C ILE A 18 44.88 29.34 12.68
N THR A 19 45.82 29.41 11.72
CA THR A 19 46.67 30.60 11.55
C THR A 19 45.83 31.81 11.15
N GLY A 20 45.93 32.89 11.92
CA GLY A 20 45.19 34.14 11.69
C GLY A 20 43.90 34.28 12.50
N MET A 21 43.49 33.25 13.25
CA MET A 21 42.36 33.35 14.19
C MET A 21 42.84 33.97 15.51
N SER A 22 42.08 34.94 16.03
CA SER A 22 42.34 35.49 17.37
C SER A 22 41.85 34.54 18.47
N LEU A 23 42.35 34.69 19.70
CA LEU A 23 41.83 33.96 20.87
C LEU A 23 40.32 34.18 21.05
N ARG A 24 39.83 35.37 20.69
CA ARG A 24 38.40 35.67 20.70
C ARG A 24 37.67 34.81 19.67
N ASP A 25 38.19 34.73 18.45
CA ASP A 25 37.58 33.91 17.39
C ASP A 25 37.52 32.43 17.80
N LEU A 26 38.58 31.89 18.41
CA LEU A 26 38.61 30.51 18.89
C LEU A 26 37.52 30.20 19.94
N VAL A 27 37.09 31.19 20.72
CA VAL A 27 36.06 31.03 21.76
C VAL A 27 34.66 31.36 21.25
N THR A 28 34.51 32.34 20.35
CA THR A 28 33.18 32.85 19.95
C THR A 28 32.74 32.44 18.56
N CYS A 29 33.63 31.97 17.70
CA CYS A 29 33.33 31.64 16.30
C CYS A 29 33.21 30.13 16.11
N GLN A 30 32.03 29.67 15.69
CA GLN A 30 31.75 28.25 15.42
C GLN A 30 32.71 27.66 14.37
N HIS A 31 33.08 28.45 13.34
CA HIS A 31 34.04 28.00 12.32
C HIS A 31 35.44 27.76 12.89
N ALA A 32 35.88 28.64 13.81
CA ALA A 32 37.18 28.51 14.47
C ALA A 32 37.18 27.33 15.45
N GLN A 33 36.07 27.13 16.19
CA GLN A 33 35.88 25.96 17.05
C GLN A 33 35.90 24.66 16.25
N ALA A 34 35.22 24.60 15.10
CA ALA A 34 35.24 23.45 14.19
C ALA A 34 36.65 23.18 13.62
N ALA A 35 37.42 24.23 13.30
CA ALA A 35 38.80 24.08 12.84
C ALA A 35 39.71 23.47 13.92
N VAL A 36 39.54 23.89 15.18
CA VAL A 36 40.25 23.30 16.34
C VAL A 36 39.81 21.86 16.57
N HIS A 37 38.51 21.56 16.56
CA HIS A 37 37.98 20.21 16.73
C HIS A 37 38.52 19.25 15.65
N ALA A 38 38.52 19.66 14.38
CA ALA A 38 39.08 18.88 13.28
C ALA A 38 40.60 18.64 13.43
N LEU A 39 41.33 19.65 13.95
CA LEU A 39 42.75 19.54 14.24
C LEU A 39 43.01 18.52 15.37
N LEU A 40 42.26 18.62 16.47
CA LEU A 40 42.37 17.69 17.60
C LEU A 40 42.06 16.25 17.18
N ASN A 41 40.99 16.03 16.41
CA ASN A 41 40.64 14.71 15.90
C ASN A 41 41.73 14.10 15.01
N ARG A 42 42.43 14.91 14.20
CA ARG A 42 43.59 14.44 13.41
C ARG A 42 44.78 14.05 14.28
N MET A 43 44.97 14.69 15.42
CA MET A 43 46.07 14.37 16.33
C MET A 43 45.93 12.97 16.95
N VAL A 44 44.71 12.45 17.06
CA VAL A 44 44.44 11.14 17.66
C VAL A 44 44.46 10.02 16.60
N GLN A 45 44.46 10.33 15.30
CA GLN A 45 44.38 9.29 14.26
C GLN A 45 45.59 8.32 14.31
N PRO A 46 45.33 6.99 14.38
CA PRO A 46 46.40 5.99 14.38
C PRO A 46 47.12 6.00 13.02
N GLY A 47 48.42 5.69 13.04
CA GLY A 47 49.20 5.68 11.82
C GLY A 47 48.74 4.64 10.79
N ASN A 48 48.63 5.02 9.53
CA ASN A 48 48.19 4.16 8.41
C ASN A 48 49.28 3.16 7.94
N GLY A 49 50.17 2.71 8.84
CA GLY A 49 51.24 1.75 8.53
C GLY A 49 52.43 2.34 7.75
N THR A 50 52.43 3.64 7.44
CA THR A 50 53.52 4.36 6.75
C THR A 50 54.57 4.94 7.70
N GLY A 51 54.52 4.59 8.99
CA GLY A 51 55.42 5.11 10.03
C GLY A 51 55.07 6.53 10.52
N ALA A 52 53.99 7.14 10.02
CA ALA A 52 53.45 8.41 10.50
C ALA A 52 52.14 8.17 11.26
N GLY A 53 52.02 8.71 12.49
CA GLY A 53 50.84 8.60 13.36
C GLY A 53 51.10 7.84 14.67
N LEU A 54 50.14 7.93 15.61
CA LEU A 54 50.30 7.35 16.95
C LEU A 54 50.12 5.82 16.93
N PRO A 55 50.92 5.06 17.72
CA PRO A 55 50.59 3.67 18.03
C PRO A 55 49.28 3.59 18.84
N PRO A 56 48.51 2.48 18.77
CA PRO A 56 47.17 2.39 19.36
C PRO A 56 47.09 2.82 20.82
N ASP A 57 47.98 2.33 21.68
CA ASP A 57 47.99 2.67 23.11
C ASP A 57 48.29 4.16 23.36
N ALA A 58 49.15 4.77 22.53
CA ALA A 58 49.46 6.19 22.63
C ALA A 58 48.33 7.07 22.06
N ALA A 59 47.59 6.56 21.08
CA ALA A 59 46.40 7.22 20.54
C ALA A 59 45.27 7.24 21.59
N ASP A 60 45.06 6.14 22.30
CA ASP A 60 44.11 6.07 23.41
C ASP A 60 44.49 7.01 24.56
N ALA A 61 45.78 7.05 24.94
CA ALA A 61 46.28 7.96 25.97
C ALA A 61 46.17 9.44 25.54
N MET A 62 46.41 9.74 24.25
CA MET A 62 46.21 11.08 23.70
C MET A 62 44.74 11.48 23.72
N SER A 63 43.84 10.57 23.35
CA SER A 63 42.39 10.80 23.40
C SER A 63 41.91 11.10 24.82
N ASP A 64 42.40 10.36 25.83
CA ASP A 64 42.12 10.63 27.24
C ASP A 64 42.66 12.00 27.68
N PHE A 65 43.90 12.32 27.30
CA PHE A 65 44.51 13.62 27.60
C PHE A 65 43.74 14.80 26.98
N LEU A 66 43.32 14.68 25.72
CA LEU A 66 42.54 15.73 25.05
C LEU A 66 41.16 15.92 25.70
N ARG A 67 40.51 14.84 26.15
CA ARG A 67 39.24 14.93 26.86
C ARG A 67 39.39 15.64 28.21
N ASP A 68 40.48 15.39 28.93
CA ASP A 68 40.71 15.99 30.25
C ASP A 68 41.15 17.46 30.17
N GLU A 69 42.02 17.81 29.21
CA GLU A 69 42.65 19.14 29.13
C GLU A 69 42.02 20.07 28.09
N CYS A 70 41.34 19.52 27.08
CA CYS A 70 40.75 20.27 25.95
C CYS A 70 39.25 20.02 25.81
N TRP A 71 38.56 19.76 26.93
CA TRP A 71 37.15 19.35 26.98
C TRP A 71 36.20 20.23 26.16
N MET A 72 36.46 21.54 26.02
CA MET A 72 35.62 22.46 25.22
C MET A 72 35.57 22.09 23.73
N TYR A 73 36.66 21.53 23.20
CA TYR A 73 36.83 21.19 21.78
C TYR A 73 36.98 19.69 21.54
N TYR A 74 37.04 18.87 22.59
CA TYR A 74 37.17 17.42 22.50
C TYR A 74 36.35 16.77 23.62
N GLN A 75 35.13 16.39 23.28
CA GLN A 75 34.15 15.89 24.23
C GLN A 75 34.30 14.38 24.45
N GLU A 76 33.61 13.87 25.48
CA GLU A 76 33.54 12.43 25.72
C GLU A 76 32.94 11.67 24.52
N GLY A 77 32.04 12.30 23.76
CA GLY A 77 31.54 11.76 22.50
C GLY A 77 32.63 11.54 21.44
N ASP A 78 33.57 12.47 21.31
CA ASP A 78 34.68 12.39 20.35
C ASP A 78 35.65 11.25 20.72
N ARG A 79 35.95 11.11 22.02
CA ARG A 79 36.75 10.00 22.55
C ARG A 79 36.12 8.64 22.26
N LEU A 80 34.82 8.51 22.54
CA LEU A 80 34.09 7.27 22.32
C LEU A 80 33.97 6.94 20.82
N PHE A 81 33.71 7.94 19.98
CA PHE A 81 33.68 7.79 18.53
C PHE A 81 35.04 7.37 17.97
N PHE A 82 36.13 7.97 18.45
CA PHE A 82 37.50 7.56 18.10
C PHE A 82 37.76 6.09 18.43
N ARG A 83 37.46 5.67 19.67
CA ARG A 83 37.62 4.27 20.11
C ARG A 83 36.75 3.31 19.33
N ALA A 84 35.53 3.71 19.00
CA ALA A 84 34.65 2.93 18.14
C ALA A 84 35.28 2.72 16.76
N GLY A 85 35.85 3.77 16.15
CA GLY A 85 36.58 3.67 14.90
C GLY A 85 37.72 2.65 14.95
N GLY A 86 38.50 2.62 16.03
CA GLY A 86 39.54 1.61 16.24
C GLY A 86 39.01 0.17 16.32
N ALA A 87 37.90 -0.05 17.05
CA ALA A 87 37.24 -1.35 17.14
C ALA A 87 36.69 -1.82 15.79
N LEU A 88 36.00 -0.93 15.06
CA LEU A 88 35.43 -1.23 13.74
C LEU A 88 36.52 -1.49 12.69
N MET A 89 37.62 -0.74 12.72
CA MET A 89 38.78 -0.99 11.86
C MET A 89 39.43 -2.35 12.17
N THR A 90 39.43 -2.76 13.44
CA THR A 90 39.91 -4.08 13.84
C THR A 90 38.97 -5.17 13.31
N ALA A 91 37.65 -4.97 13.44
CA ALA A 91 36.65 -5.88 12.90
C ALA A 91 36.80 -6.10 11.38
N GLN A 92 37.15 -5.05 10.62
CA GLN A 92 37.41 -5.16 9.17
C GLN A 92 38.65 -5.99 8.82
N LYS A 93 39.66 -6.03 9.70
CA LYS A 93 40.93 -6.73 9.46
C LYS A 93 40.92 -8.20 9.94
N VAL A 94 39.99 -8.55 10.82
CA VAL A 94 39.92 -9.88 11.44
C VAL A 94 39.25 -10.87 10.49
N ASN A 95 39.94 -11.99 10.20
CA ASN A 95 39.42 -13.04 9.32
C ASN A 95 38.43 -14.01 10.00
N SER A 96 38.37 -14.01 11.34
CA SER A 96 37.46 -14.88 12.09
C SER A 96 36.07 -14.24 12.19
N ARG A 97 35.03 -14.97 11.76
CA ARG A 97 33.64 -14.48 11.79
C ARG A 97 33.16 -14.09 13.20
N ASN A 98 33.52 -14.88 14.21
CA ASN A 98 33.10 -14.61 15.59
C ASN A 98 33.84 -13.39 16.17
N ALA A 99 35.16 -13.32 15.99
CA ALA A 99 35.93 -12.17 16.48
C ALA A 99 35.59 -10.87 15.72
N CYS A 100 35.22 -10.97 14.44
CA CYS A 100 34.67 -9.84 13.69
C CYS A 100 33.32 -9.37 14.28
N ALA A 101 32.44 -10.31 14.65
CA ALA A 101 31.16 -9.99 15.28
C ALA A 101 31.36 -9.33 16.64
N ASP A 102 32.23 -9.87 17.49
CA ASP A 102 32.54 -9.36 18.83
C ASP A 102 33.11 -7.93 18.76
N GLU A 103 34.09 -7.69 17.88
CA GLU A 103 34.68 -6.36 17.69
C GLU A 103 33.69 -5.36 17.07
N SER A 104 32.81 -5.83 16.17
CA SER A 104 31.75 -4.99 15.61
C SER A 104 30.73 -4.60 16.68
N GLU A 105 30.34 -5.52 17.55
CA GLU A 105 29.43 -5.25 18.66
C GLU A 105 30.05 -4.30 19.69
N ARG A 106 31.34 -4.46 19.99
CA ARG A 106 32.09 -3.51 20.81
C ARG A 106 32.10 -2.12 20.18
N GLY A 107 32.36 -2.02 18.87
CA GLY A 107 32.33 -0.78 18.13
C GLY A 107 30.95 -0.12 18.14
N ILE A 108 29.88 -0.89 17.91
CA ILE A 108 28.50 -0.40 17.96
C ILE A 108 28.16 0.11 19.36
N SER A 109 28.50 -0.62 20.43
CA SER A 109 28.26 -0.18 21.81
C SER A 109 28.94 1.16 22.13
N LEU A 110 30.16 1.35 21.65
CA LEU A 110 30.88 2.62 21.77
C LEU A 110 30.24 3.74 20.94
N LEU A 111 29.76 3.45 19.72
CA LEU A 111 29.01 4.42 18.92
C LEU A 111 27.70 4.83 19.58
N LEU A 112 26.95 3.88 20.14
CA LEU A 112 25.71 4.17 20.88
C LEU A 112 25.97 5.01 22.13
N ALA A 113 27.12 4.82 22.78
CA ALA A 113 27.56 5.67 23.89
C ALA A 113 27.95 7.08 23.40
N ALA A 114 28.67 7.17 22.27
CA ALA A 114 29.04 8.44 21.63
C ALA A 114 27.82 9.26 21.18
N ALA A 115 26.80 8.60 20.61
CA ALA A 115 25.60 9.24 20.10
C ALA A 115 24.81 10.02 21.16
N LYS A 116 24.98 9.72 22.45
CA LYS A 116 24.39 10.51 23.55
C LYS A 116 24.91 11.95 23.61
N TYR A 117 26.06 12.21 22.99
CA TYR A 117 26.74 13.50 22.98
C TYR A 117 26.55 14.25 21.64
N TRP A 118 26.01 13.61 20.59
CA TRP A 118 25.68 14.26 19.32
C TRP A 118 24.38 15.05 19.43
N ARG A 119 24.49 16.26 19.98
CA ARG A 119 23.36 17.16 20.27
C ARG A 119 23.35 18.44 19.45
N ASN A 120 24.38 18.64 18.62
CA ASN A 120 24.43 19.75 17.68
C ASN A 120 23.78 19.31 16.36
N PRO A 121 22.64 19.92 15.94
CA PRO A 121 21.98 19.60 14.68
C PRO A 121 22.90 19.77 13.47
N ASP A 122 23.74 20.81 13.46
CA ASP A 122 24.60 21.10 12.31
C ASP A 122 25.63 19.97 12.09
N GLU A 123 26.14 19.34 13.16
CA GLU A 123 27.07 18.20 13.08
C GLU A 123 26.39 16.90 12.61
N VAL A 124 25.12 16.72 12.96
CA VAL A 124 24.33 15.54 12.56
C VAL A 124 23.87 15.66 11.11
N ILE A 125 23.53 16.88 10.68
CA ILE A 125 23.11 17.18 9.31
C ILE A 125 24.30 17.15 8.35
N ASP A 126 25.50 17.47 8.81
CA ASP A 126 26.71 17.45 7.99
C ASP A 126 26.94 16.06 7.33
N PRO A 127 27.00 15.98 5.98
CA PRO A 127 27.34 14.76 5.27
C PRO A 127 28.71 14.19 5.64
N GLU A 128 29.66 15.04 6.05
CA GLU A 128 30.98 14.62 6.55
C GLU A 128 30.99 14.43 8.07
N GLY A 129 29.84 14.57 8.73
CA GLY A 129 29.69 14.45 10.18
C GLY A 129 29.89 13.04 10.72
N PRO A 130 30.03 12.91 12.06
CA PRO A 130 30.36 11.64 12.71
C PRO A 130 29.29 10.57 12.52
N LEU A 131 28.01 10.94 12.48
CA LEU A 131 26.90 10.00 12.24
C LEU A 131 27.01 9.36 10.85
N ASN A 132 27.15 10.17 9.81
CA ASN A 132 27.31 9.70 8.43
C ASN A 132 28.52 8.76 8.27
N GLN A 133 29.66 9.14 8.85
CA GLN A 133 30.88 8.32 8.84
C GLN A 133 30.68 6.97 9.57
N ALA A 134 30.01 6.97 10.72
CA ALA A 134 29.67 5.76 11.46
C ALA A 134 28.77 4.85 10.64
N CYS A 135 27.66 5.38 10.10
CA CYS A 135 26.71 4.62 9.29
C CYS A 135 27.38 4.02 8.06
N GLY A 136 28.22 4.78 7.35
CA GLY A 136 28.98 4.27 6.21
C GLY A 136 29.96 3.15 6.57
N THR A 137 30.55 3.20 7.78
CA THR A 137 31.44 2.13 8.27
C THR A 137 30.68 0.88 8.68
N LEU A 138 29.54 1.04 9.36
CA LEU A 138 28.66 -0.07 9.76
C LEU A 138 28.05 -0.78 8.55
N LEU A 139 27.71 -0.03 7.50
CA LEU A 139 27.19 -0.60 6.27
C LEU A 139 28.24 -1.47 5.57
N LYS A 140 29.50 -1.01 5.52
CA LYS A 140 30.64 -1.82 5.02
C LYS A 140 30.87 -3.08 5.86
N LEU A 141 30.64 -3.00 7.17
CA LEU A 141 30.73 -4.12 8.11
C LEU A 141 29.51 -5.05 8.12
N ARG A 142 28.50 -4.79 7.28
CA ARG A 142 27.26 -5.59 7.19
C ARG A 142 26.46 -5.61 8.50
N ARG A 143 26.43 -4.47 9.20
CA ARG A 143 25.70 -4.28 10.46
C ARG A 143 24.63 -3.18 10.34
N PRO A 144 23.58 -3.38 9.52
CA PRO A 144 22.51 -2.39 9.37
C PRO A 144 21.63 -2.29 10.62
N ASP A 145 21.60 -3.33 11.46
CA ASP A 145 21.02 -3.30 12.81
C ASP A 145 21.64 -2.18 13.67
N GLY A 146 22.98 -2.07 13.65
CA GLY A 146 23.70 -1.02 14.37
C GLY A 146 23.42 0.38 13.82
N ILE A 147 23.14 0.52 12.52
CA ILE A 147 22.76 1.80 11.90
C ILE A 147 21.42 2.28 12.46
N VAL A 148 20.44 1.36 12.52
CA VAL A 148 19.10 1.67 13.04
C VAL A 148 19.18 2.15 14.49
N ASP A 149 19.83 1.39 15.37
CA ASP A 149 19.97 1.76 16.77
C ASP A 149 20.71 3.10 16.94
N LEU A 150 21.78 3.31 16.17
CA LEU A 150 22.57 4.53 16.24
C LEU A 150 21.77 5.76 15.83
N CYS A 151 21.11 5.69 14.68
CA CYS A 151 20.30 6.79 14.14
C CYS A 151 19.10 7.08 15.05
N LEU A 152 18.41 6.07 15.57
CA LEU A 152 17.30 6.28 16.51
C LEU A 152 17.76 6.87 17.83
N ARG A 153 18.92 6.43 18.34
CA ARG A 153 19.53 7.01 19.55
C ARG A 153 19.90 8.47 19.35
N CYS A 154 20.44 8.82 18.17
CA CYS A 154 20.77 10.19 17.81
C CYS A 154 19.51 11.04 17.63
N ALA A 155 18.50 10.55 16.92
CA ALA A 155 17.21 11.23 16.72
C ALA A 155 16.52 11.58 18.05
N ALA A 156 16.63 10.71 19.07
CA ALA A 156 16.08 10.94 20.40
C ALA A 156 16.68 12.14 21.15
N ASN A 157 17.85 12.65 20.73
CA ASN A 157 18.42 13.88 21.30
C ASN A 157 17.68 15.15 20.85
N PHE A 158 16.87 15.04 19.80
CA PHE A 158 16.18 16.15 19.13
C PHE A 158 14.66 16.03 19.21
N SER A 159 14.12 15.03 19.94
CA SER A 159 12.68 14.92 20.18
C SER A 159 12.24 15.89 21.29
N HIS A 160 11.08 16.52 21.10
CA HIS A 160 10.40 17.27 22.16
C HIS A 160 9.42 16.33 22.88
N GLU A 161 9.45 16.28 24.22
CA GLU A 161 8.37 15.63 24.97
C GLU A 161 7.07 16.41 24.77
N ALA A 162 6.05 15.72 24.25
CA ALA A 162 4.74 16.30 24.02
C ALA A 162 4.13 16.82 25.33
N GLY A 163 3.96 18.14 25.44
CA GLY A 163 3.08 18.79 26.43
C GLY A 163 3.74 19.46 27.63
N THR A 164 5.07 19.45 27.78
CA THR A 164 5.73 20.10 28.93
C THR A 164 6.64 21.27 28.54
N GLY A 165 6.98 21.42 27.25
CA GLY A 165 8.08 22.29 26.82
C GLY A 165 9.42 21.92 27.46
N ALA A 166 9.49 20.75 28.12
CA ALA A 166 10.68 20.25 28.78
C ALA A 166 11.34 19.18 27.90
N LEU A 167 12.66 19.21 27.92
CA LEU A 167 13.54 18.36 27.13
C LEU A 167 13.48 16.89 27.59
N SER A 168 13.72 15.98 26.64
CA SER A 168 13.76 14.53 26.85
C SER A 168 14.66 14.08 28.02
N PRO A 169 14.41 12.91 28.66
CA PRO A 169 15.05 12.49 29.92
C PRO A 169 16.56 12.28 29.83
N GLY A 170 17.13 12.24 28.61
CA GLY A 170 18.58 12.21 28.36
C GLY A 170 19.32 13.46 28.86
N LEU A 171 18.60 14.54 29.21
CA LEU A 171 19.19 15.78 29.68
C LEU A 171 19.77 15.72 31.11
N LYS A 172 19.29 14.80 31.97
CA LYS A 172 19.80 14.70 33.34
C LYS A 172 21.20 14.06 33.43
N SER A 173 21.63 13.32 32.40
CA SER A 173 22.94 12.63 32.41
C SER A 173 24.08 13.44 31.79
N ALA A 174 23.80 14.64 31.25
CA ALA A 174 24.83 15.49 30.63
C ALA A 174 25.84 16.06 31.64
N ALA A 175 25.44 16.18 32.91
CA ALA A 175 26.31 16.63 34.00
C ALA A 175 27.29 15.55 34.52
N GLU A 176 27.27 14.33 33.96
CA GLU A 176 28.11 13.21 34.42
C GLU A 176 29.49 13.17 33.76
N GLY A 177 29.68 13.83 32.61
CA GLY A 177 30.95 13.86 31.86
C GLY A 177 31.83 15.09 32.10
N ALA A 178 31.29 16.19 32.63
CA ALA A 178 32.08 17.38 32.94
C ALA A 178 33.03 17.10 34.14
N PRO A 179 34.26 17.64 34.15
CA PRO A 179 35.12 17.59 35.33
C PRO A 179 34.34 18.07 36.56
N LYS A 180 34.44 17.36 37.68
CA LYS A 180 33.72 17.69 38.93
C LYS A 180 33.94 19.15 39.38
N SER A 181 35.01 19.80 38.90
CA SER A 181 35.41 21.18 39.18
C SER A 181 34.70 22.26 38.35
N LEU A 182 33.91 21.91 37.32
CA LEU A 182 33.31 22.84 36.35
C LEU A 182 31.80 22.58 36.15
N LYS A 183 31.10 22.30 37.25
CA LYS A 183 29.63 22.24 37.32
C LYS A 183 29.00 23.64 37.42
N ASP A 184 29.56 24.62 36.70
CA ASP A 184 28.94 25.95 36.62
C ASP A 184 28.03 25.97 35.39
N ASP A 185 26.79 26.41 35.58
CA ASP A 185 25.68 26.31 34.62
C ASP A 185 26.00 26.87 33.22
N TRP A 186 26.88 27.89 33.12
CA TRP A 186 27.26 28.53 31.85
C TRP A 186 28.11 27.64 30.93
N ALA A 187 28.89 26.71 31.48
CA ALA A 187 29.73 25.79 30.71
C ALA A 187 28.90 24.70 30.02
N VAL A 188 27.77 24.34 30.62
CA VAL A 188 26.82 23.35 30.07
C VAL A 188 26.01 23.94 28.92
N GLU A 189 25.64 25.23 28.99
CA GLU A 189 24.95 25.94 27.90
C GLU A 189 25.82 26.11 26.65
N LEU A 190 27.13 26.30 26.81
CA LEU A 190 28.08 26.41 25.68
C LEU A 190 28.25 25.07 24.92
N VAL A 191 28.14 23.95 25.63
CA VAL A 191 28.27 22.58 25.10
C VAL A 191 26.92 21.99 24.66
N ASN A 192 25.81 22.54 25.15
CA ASN A 192 24.46 22.14 24.78
C ASN A 192 23.68 23.35 24.22
N PRO A 193 23.88 23.71 22.94
CA PRO A 193 23.32 24.92 22.32
C PRO A 193 21.81 24.81 22.04
N GLN A 194 21.04 24.05 22.82
CA GLN A 194 19.62 23.82 22.59
C GLN A 194 18.76 25.10 22.62
N GLY A 195 19.28 26.21 23.16
CA GLY A 195 18.66 27.54 23.07
C GLY A 195 19.06 28.39 21.86
N VAL A 196 19.95 27.90 20.99
CA VAL A 196 20.48 28.60 19.81
C VAL A 196 19.78 28.17 18.52
N PHE A 197 19.24 26.95 18.48
CA PHE A 197 18.60 26.37 17.30
C PHE A 197 17.07 26.40 17.39
N ASP A 198 16.42 26.51 16.23
CA ASP A 198 14.97 26.45 16.12
C ASP A 198 14.45 25.01 15.99
N GLU A 199 13.15 24.84 16.21
CA GLU A 199 12.45 23.55 16.04
C GLU A 199 12.71 22.95 14.65
N ALA A 200 12.77 23.79 13.62
CA ALA A 200 12.98 23.35 12.24
C ALA A 200 14.34 22.64 12.08
N LYS A 201 15.41 23.15 12.71
CA LYS A 201 16.71 22.49 12.71
C LYS A 201 16.71 21.16 13.48
N PHE A 202 16.01 21.07 14.60
CA PHE A 202 15.88 19.80 15.33
C PHE A 202 15.13 18.76 14.50
N GLN A 203 14.05 19.16 13.83
CA GLN A 203 13.34 18.28 12.91
C GLN A 203 14.22 17.88 11.71
N ALA A 204 14.99 18.80 11.13
CA ALA A 204 15.92 18.48 10.07
C ALA A 204 16.96 17.42 10.49
N ALA A 205 17.53 17.54 11.69
CA ALA A 205 18.46 16.54 12.22
C ALA A 205 17.80 15.16 12.41
N ARG A 206 16.55 15.11 12.91
CA ARG A 206 15.78 13.85 13.00
C ARG A 206 15.53 13.23 11.64
N GLN A 207 15.14 14.03 10.66
CA GLN A 207 14.91 13.56 9.30
C GLN A 207 16.18 12.97 8.67
N VAL A 208 17.35 13.59 8.88
CA VAL A 208 18.64 13.03 8.45
C VAL A 208 18.90 11.66 9.09
N CYS A 209 18.65 11.50 10.40
CA CYS A 209 18.78 10.20 11.07
C CYS A 209 17.88 9.14 10.42
N TYR A 210 16.62 9.47 10.13
CA TYR A 210 15.69 8.55 9.48
C TYR A 210 16.07 8.24 8.04
N ASP A 211 16.54 9.26 7.30
CA ASP A 211 17.00 9.16 5.92
C ASP A 211 18.21 8.22 5.80
N LEU A 212 19.10 8.21 6.79
CA LEU A 212 20.21 7.25 6.85
C LEU A 212 19.74 5.81 7.05
N ILE A 213 18.70 5.61 7.87
CA ILE A 213 18.11 4.28 8.07
C ILE A 213 17.47 3.79 6.77
N VAL A 214 16.57 4.58 6.18
CA VAL A 214 15.89 4.18 4.95
C VAL A 214 16.85 4.11 3.75
N GLY A 215 17.91 4.92 3.74
CA GLY A 215 18.99 4.85 2.76
C GLY A 215 19.78 3.55 2.85
N ALA A 216 20.08 3.08 4.07
CA ALA A 216 20.69 1.77 4.29
C ALA A 216 19.75 0.62 3.87
N LEU A 217 18.45 0.72 4.17
CA LEU A 217 17.46 -0.26 3.69
C LEU A 217 17.37 -0.29 2.18
N LEU A 218 17.35 0.87 1.51
CA LEU A 218 17.33 0.98 0.05
C LEU A 218 18.54 0.29 -0.60
N GLU A 219 19.73 0.46 -0.03
CA GLU A 219 20.94 -0.23 -0.51
C GLU A 219 20.82 -1.75 -0.41
N LEU A 220 20.16 -2.26 0.64
CA LEU A 220 19.95 -3.69 0.83
C LEU A 220 18.86 -4.26 -0.09
N THR A 221 17.74 -3.56 -0.25
CA THR A 221 16.57 -4.08 -0.97
C THR A 221 16.63 -3.83 -2.47
N SER A 222 17.17 -2.69 -2.89
CA SER A 222 17.12 -2.26 -4.29
C SER A 222 18.36 -1.41 -4.65
N PRO A 223 19.55 -2.03 -4.78
CA PRO A 223 20.80 -1.32 -5.06
C PRO A 223 20.77 -0.57 -6.41
N GLU A 224 19.97 -1.06 -7.37
CA GLU A 224 19.78 -0.44 -8.69
C GLU A 224 19.00 0.89 -8.62
N ALA A 225 18.10 1.05 -7.65
CA ALA A 225 17.29 2.26 -7.51
C ALA A 225 18.13 3.50 -7.11
N ARG A 226 19.32 3.32 -6.50
CA ARG A 226 20.25 4.41 -6.20
C ARG A 226 20.91 5.02 -7.44
N LEU A 227 21.08 4.26 -8.51
CA LEU A 227 21.67 4.75 -9.76
C LEU A 227 20.77 5.77 -10.48
N GLY A 228 19.45 5.70 -10.27
CA GLY A 228 18.49 6.64 -10.85
C GLY A 228 18.38 7.99 -10.13
N LEU A 229 18.96 8.12 -8.94
CA LEU A 229 18.82 9.30 -8.07
C LEU A 229 20.05 10.24 -8.07
N GLY A 230 20.95 10.11 -9.06
CA GLY A 230 21.99 11.12 -9.30
C GLY A 230 23.17 11.11 -8.33
N ALA A 231 23.55 9.95 -7.79
CA ALA A 231 24.80 9.83 -7.05
C ALA A 231 26.00 9.91 -8.02
N GLY A 232 26.83 10.94 -7.86
CA GLY A 232 28.01 11.22 -8.70
C GLY A 232 29.04 10.10 -8.74
N ALA A 233 30.02 10.26 -9.64
CA ALA A 233 31.01 9.26 -10.05
C ALA A 233 31.85 8.61 -8.92
N ASP A 234 31.86 9.16 -7.72
CA ASP A 234 32.55 8.60 -6.55
C ASP A 234 31.82 7.38 -5.95
N SER A 235 30.56 7.14 -6.33
CA SER A 235 29.79 5.94 -5.95
C SER A 235 30.27 4.65 -6.65
N HIS A 236 31.11 4.76 -7.70
CA HIS A 236 31.65 3.59 -8.38
C HIS A 236 32.69 2.83 -7.54
N GLN A 237 33.30 3.46 -6.52
CA GLN A 237 34.22 2.76 -5.62
C GLN A 237 33.50 1.95 -4.52
N PHE A 238 32.22 2.27 -4.25
CA PHE A 238 31.33 1.47 -3.40
C PHE A 238 30.84 0.18 -4.10
N MET A 239 30.74 0.18 -5.43
CA MET A 239 30.30 -1.00 -6.21
C MET A 239 31.36 -2.11 -6.28
N ALA A 240 32.64 -1.81 -6.08
CA ALA A 240 33.69 -2.83 -6.14
C ALA A 240 33.59 -3.86 -4.99
N SER A 241 32.90 -3.54 -3.89
CA SER A 241 32.53 -4.47 -2.81
C SER A 241 31.17 -5.15 -2.98
N ALA A 242 30.36 -4.75 -3.98
CA ALA A 242 29.00 -5.28 -4.21
C ALA A 242 28.99 -6.71 -4.79
N ASN A 243 30.16 -7.25 -5.19
CA ASN A 243 30.28 -8.60 -5.77
C ASN A 243 30.51 -9.74 -4.76
N ILE A 244 30.20 -9.56 -3.47
CA ILE A 244 30.34 -10.61 -2.43
C ILE A 244 29.00 -10.87 -1.69
N TRP A 245 27.86 -10.42 -2.20
CA TRP A 245 26.56 -10.57 -1.54
C TRP A 245 25.60 -11.39 -2.38
N THR A 246 25.05 -12.45 -1.79
CA THR A 246 23.86 -13.07 -2.36
C THR A 246 22.65 -12.18 -2.07
N GLN A 247 21.61 -12.30 -2.92
CA GLN A 247 20.34 -11.62 -2.68
C GLN A 247 19.73 -12.00 -1.32
N ALA A 248 19.84 -13.27 -0.93
CA ALA A 248 19.33 -13.79 0.33
C ALA A 248 20.01 -13.14 1.56
N ASP A 249 21.33 -12.90 1.50
CA ASP A 249 22.04 -12.23 2.58
C ASP A 249 21.54 -10.79 2.78
N ARG A 250 21.30 -10.07 1.68
CA ARG A 250 20.77 -8.70 1.73
C ARG A 250 19.36 -8.66 2.30
N GLU A 251 18.51 -9.60 1.89
CA GLU A 251 17.13 -9.72 2.40
C GLU A 251 17.13 -10.03 3.90
N ALA A 252 17.94 -10.98 4.37
CA ALA A 252 18.05 -11.30 5.79
C ALA A 252 18.56 -10.11 6.62
N MET A 253 19.50 -9.33 6.07
CA MET A 253 19.99 -8.10 6.69
C MET A 253 18.92 -7.01 6.75
N ALA A 254 18.15 -6.83 5.67
CA ALA A 254 17.03 -5.89 5.64
C ALA A 254 15.94 -6.28 6.64
N ASP A 255 15.60 -7.57 6.74
CA ASP A 255 14.64 -8.08 7.71
C ASP A 255 15.11 -7.86 9.15
N SER A 256 16.40 -8.08 9.42
CA SER A 256 17.01 -7.78 10.73
C SER A 256 16.90 -6.29 11.06
N ALA A 257 17.29 -5.40 10.14
CA ALA A 257 17.25 -3.96 10.33
C ALA A 257 15.81 -3.45 10.53
N VAL A 258 14.85 -3.94 9.74
CA VAL A 258 13.42 -3.62 9.92
C VAL A 258 12.92 -4.15 11.26
N GLY A 259 13.32 -5.36 11.66
CA GLY A 259 12.99 -5.93 12.96
C GLY A 259 13.41 -5.03 14.12
N VAL A 260 14.65 -4.52 14.09
CA VAL A 260 15.15 -3.55 15.08
C VAL A 260 14.39 -2.23 14.98
N ALA A 261 14.17 -1.71 13.77
CA ALA A 261 13.45 -0.45 13.54
C ALA A 261 12.03 -0.47 14.14
N LEU A 262 11.35 -1.61 14.06
CA LEU A 262 10.01 -1.77 14.58
C LEU A 262 9.92 -1.76 16.11
N THR A 263 11.05 -1.92 16.82
CA THR A 263 11.09 -1.78 18.29
C THR A 263 11.05 -0.32 18.76
N SER A 264 11.23 0.63 17.83
CA SER A 264 11.15 2.06 18.13
C SER A 264 9.75 2.46 18.60
N ALA A 265 9.69 3.39 19.56
CA ALA A 265 8.44 4.04 19.98
C ALA A 265 8.16 5.35 19.20
N ASP A 266 9.05 5.75 18.28
CA ASP A 266 8.95 7.01 17.56
C ASP A 266 7.97 6.92 16.37
N VAL A 267 6.78 7.50 16.54
CA VAL A 267 5.69 7.48 15.55
C VAL A 267 6.07 8.18 14.24
N GLU A 268 6.87 9.25 14.32
CA GLU A 268 7.29 10.01 13.14
C GLU A 268 8.28 9.18 12.32
N PHE A 269 9.20 8.49 12.99
CA PHE A 269 10.07 7.52 12.34
C PHE A 269 9.28 6.40 11.66
N HIS A 270 8.30 5.79 12.32
CA HIS A 270 7.45 4.75 11.72
C HIS A 270 6.77 5.26 10.45
N THR A 271 6.27 6.49 10.46
CA THR A 271 5.66 7.12 9.28
C THR A 271 6.66 7.23 8.13
N ARG A 272 7.90 7.67 8.40
CA ARG A 272 8.97 7.75 7.39
C ARG A 272 9.38 6.36 6.85
N LEU A 273 9.50 5.38 7.74
CA LEU A 273 9.83 3.99 7.39
C LEU A 273 8.75 3.36 6.50
N TYR A 274 7.47 3.52 6.86
CA TYR A 274 6.37 2.98 6.05
C TYR A 274 6.24 3.68 4.71
N ALA A 275 6.51 4.99 4.63
CA ALA A 275 6.56 5.70 3.35
C ALA A 275 7.64 5.13 2.43
N HIS A 276 8.81 4.80 2.98
CA HIS A 276 9.87 4.15 2.23
C HIS A 276 9.47 2.75 1.75
N LEU A 277 8.97 1.90 2.66
CA LEU A 277 8.53 0.55 2.30
C LEU A 277 7.36 0.55 1.30
N TYR A 278 6.44 1.51 1.40
CA TYR A 278 5.35 1.64 0.44
C TYR A 278 5.85 1.90 -1.00
N GLN A 279 6.95 2.63 -1.12
CA GLN A 279 7.55 2.96 -2.42
C GLN A 279 8.38 1.80 -2.99
N TYR A 280 9.17 1.12 -2.15
CA TYR A 280 10.20 0.18 -2.62
C TYR A 280 9.96 -1.29 -2.26
N ASP A 281 9.20 -1.58 -1.19
CA ASP A 281 8.94 -2.95 -0.73
C ASP A 281 7.57 -3.09 -0.03
N ARG A 282 6.51 -3.07 -0.84
CA ARG A 282 5.12 -3.21 -0.36
C ARG A 282 4.85 -4.57 0.27
N GLU A 283 5.51 -5.61 -0.20
CA GLU A 283 5.31 -6.97 0.32
C GLU A 283 5.82 -7.08 1.76
N ARG A 284 6.97 -6.48 2.08
CA ARG A 284 7.43 -6.38 3.47
C ARG A 284 6.46 -5.54 4.29
N LEU A 285 6.01 -4.38 3.79
CA LEU A 285 5.10 -3.48 4.51
C LEU A 285 3.84 -4.19 5.00
N VAL A 286 3.23 -5.05 4.17
CA VAL A 286 2.00 -5.77 4.50
C VAL A 286 2.21 -6.81 5.62
N ARG A 287 3.43 -7.33 5.80
CA ARG A 287 3.75 -8.37 6.80
C ARG A 287 4.19 -7.81 8.16
N ILE A 288 4.48 -6.51 8.23
CA ILE A 288 4.97 -5.85 9.43
C ILE A 288 3.91 -5.87 10.53
N ARG A 289 4.31 -6.23 11.76
CA ARG A 289 3.47 -6.06 12.95
C ARG A 289 3.91 -4.81 13.70
N SER A 290 3.05 -3.79 13.72
CA SER A 290 3.25 -2.57 14.50
C SER A 290 1.90 -1.95 14.87
N ASP A 291 1.86 -1.20 15.96
CA ASP A 291 0.66 -0.50 16.40
C ASP A 291 0.31 0.71 15.52
N HIS A 292 1.26 1.20 14.71
CA HIS A 292 1.10 2.40 13.89
C HIS A 292 0.75 2.13 12.43
N ILE A 293 0.97 0.90 11.93
CA ILE A 293 0.85 0.57 10.50
C ILE A 293 -0.57 0.70 9.98
N GLU A 294 -1.57 0.25 10.75
CA GLU A 294 -2.97 0.30 10.32
C GLU A 294 -3.46 1.75 10.21
N THR A 295 -3.05 2.61 11.13
CA THR A 295 -3.37 4.05 11.10
C THR A 295 -2.74 4.71 9.89
N TYR A 296 -1.48 4.38 9.59
CA TYR A 296 -0.79 4.88 8.40
C TYR A 296 -1.47 4.43 7.10
N LEU A 297 -1.73 3.13 6.93
CA LEU A 297 -2.32 2.58 5.71
C LEU A 297 -3.76 3.08 5.49
N ARG A 298 -4.53 3.30 6.56
CA ARG A 298 -5.90 3.85 6.46
C ARG A 298 -5.94 5.22 5.79
N GLY A 299 -4.91 6.04 5.97
CA GLY A 299 -4.82 7.37 5.36
C GLY A 299 -4.31 7.39 3.92
N ILE A 300 -3.72 6.29 3.42
CA ILE A 300 -2.97 6.29 2.15
C ILE A 300 -3.49 5.24 1.17
N ASP A 301 -3.67 3.99 1.60
CA ASP A 301 -4.01 2.87 0.71
C ASP A 301 -4.84 1.81 1.46
N GLN A 302 -6.16 1.93 1.34
CA GLN A 302 -7.10 1.02 1.98
C GLN A 302 -7.09 -0.40 1.38
N GLU A 303 -6.68 -0.57 0.12
CA GLU A 303 -6.53 -1.91 -0.48
C GLU A 303 -5.31 -2.62 0.10
N LEU A 304 -4.22 -1.89 0.33
CA LEU A 304 -3.05 -2.43 1.01
C LEU A 304 -3.34 -2.72 2.49
N LEU A 305 -4.14 -1.87 3.16
CA LEU A 305 -4.65 -2.13 4.50
C LEU A 305 -5.43 -3.45 4.55
N TRP A 306 -6.33 -3.69 3.60
CA TRP A 306 -7.06 -4.96 3.52
C TRP A 306 -6.11 -6.17 3.42
N ARG A 307 -5.09 -6.10 2.55
CA ARG A 307 -4.09 -7.19 2.44
C ARG A 307 -3.38 -7.41 3.77
N HIS A 308 -3.00 -6.34 4.45
CA HIS A 308 -2.31 -6.40 5.74
C HIS A 308 -3.20 -7.11 6.77
N LEU A 309 -4.44 -6.64 6.95
CA LEU A 309 -5.40 -7.26 7.87
C LEU A 309 -5.64 -8.74 7.53
N HIS A 310 -5.68 -9.08 6.24
CA HIS A 310 -5.87 -10.46 5.79
C HIS A 310 -4.68 -11.37 6.15
N ILE A 311 -3.43 -10.90 5.96
CA ILE A 311 -2.22 -11.65 6.35
C ILE A 311 -2.15 -11.83 7.87
N HIS A 312 -2.63 -10.84 8.64
CA HIS A 312 -2.65 -10.90 10.10
C HIS A 312 -3.89 -11.54 10.71
N HIS A 313 -4.70 -12.22 9.89
CA HIS A 313 -5.92 -12.94 10.30
C HIS A 313 -7.00 -12.04 10.95
N LYS A 314 -6.99 -10.74 10.68
CA LYS A 314 -8.02 -9.78 11.13
C LYS A 314 -9.15 -9.66 10.11
N TYR A 315 -9.80 -10.79 9.82
CA TYR A 315 -10.74 -10.91 8.70
C TYR A 315 -12.01 -10.06 8.84
N ALA A 316 -12.51 -9.86 10.06
CA ALA A 316 -13.69 -9.03 10.32
C ALA A 316 -13.43 -7.55 9.96
N GLU A 317 -12.28 -7.01 10.36
CA GLU A 317 -11.87 -5.65 10.02
C GLU A 317 -11.57 -5.51 8.53
N ALA A 318 -10.92 -6.53 7.93
CA ALA A 318 -10.67 -6.59 6.50
C ALA A 318 -11.97 -6.50 5.68
N ALA A 319 -13.02 -7.21 6.12
CA ALA A 319 -14.33 -7.15 5.48
C ALA A 319 -14.94 -5.74 5.53
N LEU A 320 -14.86 -5.06 6.67
CA LEU A 320 -15.37 -3.69 6.84
C LEU A 320 -14.65 -2.67 5.94
N VAL A 321 -13.32 -2.76 5.84
CA VAL A 321 -12.53 -1.88 4.96
C VAL A 321 -12.96 -2.05 3.50
N MET A 322 -13.13 -3.29 3.04
CA MET A 322 -13.51 -3.54 1.65
C MET A 322 -14.97 -3.21 1.35
N GLU A 323 -15.87 -3.36 2.33
CA GLU A 323 -17.25 -2.90 2.22
C GLU A 323 -17.31 -1.38 2.06
N GLN A 324 -16.58 -0.63 2.90
CA GLN A 324 -16.50 0.82 2.81
C GLN A 324 -16.01 1.23 1.41
N LEU A 325 -14.93 0.60 0.92
CA LEU A 325 -14.43 0.86 -0.44
C LEU A 325 -15.43 0.54 -1.57
N GLY A 326 -16.28 -0.47 -1.39
CA GLY A 326 -17.29 -0.85 -2.38
C GLY A 326 -18.52 0.07 -2.38
N THR A 327 -18.85 0.66 -1.23
CA THR A 327 -20.08 1.42 -0.98
C THR A 327 -19.85 2.93 -0.86
N ASP A 328 -18.60 3.39 -0.83
CA ASP A 328 -18.26 4.81 -0.67
C ASP A 328 -18.89 5.67 -1.78
N VAL A 329 -19.74 6.61 -1.37
CA VAL A 329 -20.47 7.53 -2.24
C VAL A 329 -19.55 8.62 -2.81
N HIS A 330 -18.45 8.93 -2.13
CA HIS A 330 -17.54 10.00 -2.53
C HIS A 330 -16.38 9.52 -3.41
N SER A 331 -16.25 8.19 -3.60
CA SER A 331 -15.23 7.64 -4.50
C SER A 331 -15.72 7.64 -5.96
N ALA A 332 -14.91 8.18 -6.87
CA ALA A 332 -15.09 7.99 -8.32
C ALA A 332 -14.66 6.58 -8.77
N ARG A 333 -14.90 5.56 -7.93
CA ARG A 333 -14.45 4.19 -8.18
C ARG A 333 -15.40 3.53 -9.18
N PRO A 334 -14.88 2.96 -10.29
CA PRO A 334 -15.73 2.33 -11.29
C PRO A 334 -16.40 1.08 -10.73
N LEU A 335 -17.60 0.78 -11.24
CA LEU A 335 -18.48 -0.27 -10.76
C LEU A 335 -17.85 -1.67 -10.72
N PRO A 336 -17.03 -2.11 -11.71
CA PRO A 336 -16.31 -3.38 -11.59
C PRO A 336 -15.38 -3.44 -10.38
N LYS A 337 -14.74 -2.32 -10.04
CA LYS A 337 -13.88 -2.23 -8.86
C LYS A 337 -14.69 -2.25 -7.57
N ARG A 338 -15.88 -1.65 -7.54
CA ARG A 338 -16.81 -1.79 -6.40
C ARG A 338 -17.25 -3.24 -6.21
N ILE A 339 -17.58 -3.94 -7.30
CA ILE A 339 -17.93 -5.38 -7.29
C ILE A 339 -16.77 -6.21 -6.75
N GLU A 340 -15.54 -5.95 -7.21
CA GLU A 340 -14.33 -6.60 -6.71
C GLU A 340 -14.16 -6.37 -5.19
N CYS A 341 -14.35 -5.13 -4.74
CA CYS A 341 -14.27 -4.78 -3.32
C CYS A 341 -15.30 -5.55 -2.48
N ILE A 342 -16.57 -5.52 -2.86
CA ILE A 342 -17.64 -6.23 -2.13
C ILE A 342 -17.41 -7.75 -2.16
N THR A 343 -16.92 -8.30 -3.27
CA THR A 343 -16.59 -9.73 -3.37
C THR A 343 -15.47 -10.11 -2.37
N ARG A 344 -14.42 -9.30 -2.26
CA ARG A 344 -13.35 -9.49 -1.27
C ARG A 344 -13.86 -9.30 0.17
N ALA A 345 -14.82 -8.40 0.38
CA ALA A 345 -15.47 -8.21 1.67
C ALA A 345 -16.24 -9.47 2.10
N ILE A 346 -17.01 -10.09 1.20
CA ILE A 346 -17.71 -11.36 1.44
C ILE A 346 -16.72 -12.46 1.79
N ALA A 347 -15.68 -12.67 0.98
CA ALA A 347 -14.69 -13.71 1.24
C ALA A 347 -13.99 -13.52 2.60
N SER A 348 -13.72 -12.27 3.00
CA SER A 348 -13.15 -11.97 4.32
C SER A 348 -14.17 -12.22 5.44
N ALA A 349 -15.43 -11.84 5.25
CA ALA A 349 -16.50 -12.07 6.22
C ALA A 349 -16.83 -13.57 6.40
N GLU A 350 -16.72 -14.38 5.34
CA GLU A 350 -16.89 -15.84 5.41
C GLU A 350 -15.85 -16.47 6.32
N VAL A 351 -14.57 -16.17 6.10
CA VAL A 351 -13.47 -16.65 6.96
C VAL A 351 -13.62 -16.15 8.40
N ALA A 352 -14.03 -14.90 8.58
CA ALA A 352 -14.31 -14.37 9.92
C ALA A 352 -15.44 -15.11 10.63
N ALA A 353 -16.50 -15.48 9.90
CA ALA A 353 -17.65 -16.21 10.42
C ALA A 353 -17.26 -17.62 10.87
N GLU A 354 -16.41 -18.30 10.10
CA GLU A 354 -15.87 -19.63 10.45
C GLU A 354 -15.03 -19.59 11.73
N GLN A 355 -14.25 -18.53 11.94
CA GLN A 355 -13.35 -18.41 13.09
C GLN A 355 -14.03 -17.97 14.38
N SER A 356 -15.05 -17.12 14.27
CA SER A 356 -15.60 -16.41 15.45
C SER A 356 -16.58 -17.26 16.24
N GLY A 357 -17.09 -18.38 15.71
CA GLY A 357 -18.07 -19.28 16.36
C GLY A 357 -19.41 -18.63 16.75
N VAL A 358 -19.52 -17.30 16.70
CA VAL A 358 -20.61 -16.47 17.18
C VAL A 358 -20.94 -15.44 16.10
N GLY A 359 -22.12 -15.61 15.47
CA GLY A 359 -23.08 -14.59 15.03
C GLY A 359 -22.69 -13.41 14.13
N PHE A 360 -21.47 -12.86 14.18
CA PHE A 360 -21.06 -11.67 13.43
C PHE A 360 -21.15 -11.88 11.91
N GLY A 361 -21.07 -13.13 11.46
CA GLY A 361 -21.04 -13.50 10.04
C GLY A 361 -22.38 -13.46 9.31
N ALA A 362 -23.45 -14.05 9.85
CA ALA A 362 -24.61 -14.40 9.02
C ALA A 362 -25.39 -13.18 8.49
N GLN A 363 -25.70 -12.21 9.36
CA GLN A 363 -26.41 -10.99 8.96
C GLN A 363 -25.54 -10.12 8.06
N LYS A 364 -24.25 -9.97 8.38
CA LYS A 364 -23.31 -9.18 7.57
C LYS A 364 -23.08 -9.78 6.19
N LEU A 365 -22.96 -11.11 6.11
CA LEU A 365 -22.84 -11.83 4.84
C LEU A 365 -24.08 -11.66 3.97
N THR A 366 -25.26 -11.68 4.57
CA THR A 366 -26.52 -11.45 3.84
C THR A 366 -26.54 -10.03 3.29
N GLN A 367 -26.23 -9.01 4.10
CA GLN A 367 -26.15 -7.61 3.66
C GLN A 367 -25.13 -7.42 2.52
N LEU A 368 -23.92 -7.97 2.66
CA LEU A 368 -22.89 -7.88 1.61
C LEU A 368 -23.31 -8.61 0.33
N SER A 369 -24.00 -9.76 0.47
CA SER A 369 -24.51 -10.51 -0.67
C SER A 369 -25.59 -9.74 -1.44
N GLU A 370 -26.55 -9.14 -0.73
CA GLU A 370 -27.58 -8.27 -1.31
C GLU A 370 -26.96 -7.06 -2.01
N THR A 371 -25.95 -6.45 -1.40
CA THR A 371 -25.18 -5.34 -1.97
C THR A 371 -24.45 -5.77 -3.25
N LEU A 372 -23.82 -6.96 -3.24
CA LEU A 372 -23.15 -7.52 -4.42
C LEU A 372 -24.14 -7.81 -5.55
N GLN A 373 -25.32 -8.35 -5.23
CA GLN A 373 -26.37 -8.60 -6.22
C GLN A 373 -26.87 -7.30 -6.86
N THR A 374 -27.02 -6.24 -6.07
CA THR A 374 -27.37 -4.91 -6.56
C THR A 374 -26.30 -4.37 -7.51
N ALA A 375 -25.02 -4.40 -7.08
CA ALA A 375 -23.90 -3.94 -7.91
C ALA A 375 -23.77 -4.73 -9.22
N LYS A 376 -23.94 -6.06 -9.18
CA LYS A 376 -23.93 -6.91 -10.38
C LYS A 376 -25.10 -6.60 -11.32
N MET A 377 -26.27 -6.32 -10.78
CA MET A 377 -27.42 -5.93 -11.61
C MET A 377 -27.19 -4.58 -12.28
N GLN A 378 -26.70 -3.59 -11.53
CA GLN A 378 -26.32 -2.29 -12.07
C GLN A 378 -25.31 -2.45 -13.22
N HIS A 379 -24.33 -3.35 -13.06
CA HIS A 379 -23.33 -3.62 -14.11
C HIS A 379 -23.95 -4.25 -15.36
N ARG A 380 -24.82 -5.25 -15.18
CA ARG A 380 -25.55 -5.89 -16.29
C ARG A 380 -26.42 -4.88 -17.06
N VAL A 381 -27.08 -3.96 -16.35
CA VAL A 381 -27.86 -2.87 -16.94
C VAL A 381 -26.96 -1.92 -17.73
N TYR A 382 -25.84 -1.50 -17.15
CA TYR A 382 -24.85 -0.66 -17.82
C TYR A 382 -24.31 -1.33 -19.10
N GLU A 383 -23.90 -2.60 -19.04
CA GLU A 383 -23.39 -3.35 -20.19
C GLU A 383 -24.42 -3.41 -21.32
N ALA A 384 -25.68 -3.76 -21.00
CA ALA A 384 -26.75 -3.81 -22.00
C ALA A 384 -26.98 -2.46 -22.69
N LEU A 385 -26.89 -1.36 -21.94
CA LEU A 385 -27.05 -0.01 -22.47
C LEU A 385 -25.84 0.45 -23.27
N ALA A 386 -24.63 0.09 -22.83
CA ALA A 386 -23.38 0.35 -23.54
C ALA A 386 -23.33 -0.39 -24.87
N GLU A 387 -23.76 -1.65 -24.92
CA GLU A 387 -23.89 -2.43 -26.16
C GLU A 387 -24.86 -1.78 -27.15
N ARG A 388 -26.04 -1.33 -26.68
CA ARG A 388 -27.01 -0.62 -27.52
C ARG A 388 -26.46 0.71 -28.04
N ARG A 389 -25.71 1.45 -27.20
CA ARG A 389 -25.02 2.67 -27.61
C ARG A 389 -23.99 2.40 -28.70
N ASN A 390 -23.18 1.36 -28.54
CA ASN A 390 -22.20 0.94 -29.54
C ASN A 390 -22.84 0.47 -30.85
N ALA A 391 -24.05 -0.10 -30.78
CA ALA A 391 -24.86 -0.47 -31.93
C ALA A 391 -25.53 0.74 -32.63
N GLY A 392 -25.37 1.96 -32.11
CA GLY A 392 -25.94 3.19 -32.68
C GLY A 392 -27.44 3.36 -32.42
N GLU A 393 -28.01 2.71 -31.40
CA GLU A 393 -29.41 2.90 -31.04
C GLU A 393 -29.65 4.33 -30.52
N THR A 394 -30.75 4.95 -30.95
CA THR A 394 -31.10 6.35 -30.60
C THR A 394 -31.79 6.47 -29.24
N PHE A 395 -32.33 5.37 -28.72
CA PHE A 395 -33.09 5.35 -27.46
C PHE A 395 -32.24 4.78 -26.32
N ILE A 396 -31.30 5.60 -25.85
CA ILE A 396 -30.30 5.28 -24.83
C ILE A 396 -30.19 6.42 -23.80
N PRO A 397 -29.64 6.17 -22.59
CA PRO A 397 -29.42 7.20 -21.59
C PRO A 397 -28.42 8.26 -22.06
N SER A 398 -28.49 9.44 -21.44
CA SER A 398 -27.47 10.48 -21.62
C SER A 398 -26.10 10.00 -21.12
N GLU A 399 -25.04 10.68 -21.56
CA GLU A 399 -23.67 10.34 -21.16
C GLU A 399 -23.47 10.48 -19.64
N ASP A 400 -24.04 11.52 -19.03
CA ASP A 400 -24.00 11.73 -17.58
C ASP A 400 -24.68 10.57 -16.83
N GLN A 401 -25.81 10.08 -17.32
CA GLN A 401 -26.51 8.92 -16.71
C GLN A 401 -25.71 7.63 -16.88
N MET A 402 -25.02 7.45 -18.01
CA MET A 402 -24.12 6.31 -18.21
C MET A 402 -22.92 6.38 -17.26
N GLN A 403 -22.35 7.58 -17.05
CA GLN A 403 -21.26 7.79 -16.12
C GLN A 403 -21.70 7.58 -14.67
N GLN A 404 -22.90 8.04 -14.29
CA GLN A 404 -23.47 7.76 -12.97
C GLN A 404 -23.67 6.26 -12.72
N LEU A 405 -24.13 5.50 -13.72
CA LEU A 405 -24.20 4.04 -13.58
C LEU A 405 -22.83 3.38 -13.41
N TRP A 406 -21.79 3.94 -14.03
CA TRP A 406 -20.44 3.36 -14.03
C TRP A 406 -19.59 3.77 -12.83
N GLU A 407 -19.56 5.04 -12.45
CA GLU A 407 -18.65 5.61 -11.43
C GLU A 407 -19.40 6.16 -10.22
N GLY A 408 -20.72 6.29 -10.31
CA GLY A 408 -21.57 6.77 -9.24
C GLY A 408 -21.79 5.75 -8.13
N GLU A 409 -22.71 6.09 -7.24
CA GLU A 409 -23.10 5.22 -6.13
C GLU A 409 -23.88 3.98 -6.58
N LEU A 410 -24.03 3.02 -5.66
CA LEU A 410 -24.86 1.85 -5.91
C LEU A 410 -26.33 2.28 -5.92
N VAL A 411 -26.98 2.05 -7.05
CA VAL A 411 -28.37 2.43 -7.29
C VAL A 411 -29.30 1.33 -6.80
N SER A 412 -30.38 1.70 -6.10
CA SER A 412 -31.35 0.74 -5.59
C SER A 412 -32.07 -0.01 -6.72
N TYR A 413 -32.61 -1.21 -6.46
CA TYR A 413 -33.41 -1.92 -7.47
C TYR A 413 -34.63 -1.12 -7.95
N SER A 414 -35.24 -0.32 -7.07
CA SER A 414 -36.38 0.53 -7.43
C SER A 414 -35.95 1.59 -8.47
N ASP A 415 -34.81 2.23 -8.24
CA ASP A 415 -34.33 3.30 -9.12
C ASP A 415 -33.76 2.71 -10.41
N LEU A 416 -33.02 1.60 -10.34
CA LEU A 416 -32.60 0.84 -11.52
C LEU A 416 -33.80 0.42 -12.37
N TYR A 417 -34.88 -0.06 -11.75
CA TYR A 417 -36.11 -0.44 -12.46
C TYR A 417 -36.80 0.76 -13.11
N ASN A 418 -36.98 1.86 -12.37
CA ASN A 418 -37.78 3.00 -12.85
C ASN A 418 -37.01 3.91 -13.81
N GLU A 419 -35.75 4.23 -13.48
CA GLU A 419 -34.95 5.20 -14.23
C GLU A 419 -34.29 4.59 -15.47
N PHE A 420 -33.98 3.30 -15.42
CA PHE A 420 -33.29 2.60 -16.51
C PHE A 420 -34.11 1.46 -17.09
N GLY A 421 -34.54 0.51 -16.26
CA GLY A 421 -35.20 -0.72 -16.67
C GLY A 421 -36.40 -0.49 -17.56
N LYS A 422 -37.43 0.15 -16.99
CA LYS A 422 -38.68 0.48 -17.65
C LYS A 422 -38.51 1.55 -18.72
N LYS A 423 -37.67 2.56 -18.44
CA LYS A 423 -37.44 3.69 -19.35
C LYS A 423 -36.80 3.24 -20.66
N PHE A 424 -35.79 2.37 -20.62
CA PHE A 424 -35.05 1.89 -21.79
C PHE A 424 -35.44 0.48 -22.24
N GLN A 425 -36.58 -0.03 -21.77
CA GLN A 425 -37.16 -1.30 -22.25
C GLN A 425 -36.22 -2.51 -22.05
N LEU A 426 -35.59 -2.56 -20.88
CA LEU A 426 -34.71 -3.62 -20.42
C LEU A 426 -35.52 -4.68 -19.63
N TRP A 427 -36.55 -5.23 -20.27
CA TRP A 427 -37.59 -6.03 -19.62
C TRP A 427 -37.07 -7.29 -18.91
N GLU A 428 -36.04 -7.93 -19.47
CA GLU A 428 -35.41 -9.11 -18.88
C GLU A 428 -34.79 -8.76 -17.52
N TYR A 429 -34.09 -7.62 -17.46
CA TYR A 429 -33.48 -7.13 -16.23
C TYR A 429 -34.54 -6.67 -15.22
N CYS A 430 -35.65 -6.08 -15.68
CA CYS A 430 -36.80 -5.77 -14.82
C CYS A 430 -37.37 -7.03 -14.14
N LEU A 431 -37.50 -8.15 -14.86
CA LEU A 431 -37.95 -9.41 -14.27
C LEU A 431 -36.97 -9.93 -13.22
N VAL A 432 -35.66 -9.87 -13.50
CA VAL A 432 -34.66 -10.29 -12.52
C VAL A 432 -34.72 -9.41 -11.26
N MET A 433 -34.86 -8.08 -11.40
CA MET A 433 -34.99 -7.18 -10.24
C MET A 433 -36.23 -7.51 -9.39
N ILE A 434 -37.38 -7.76 -10.02
CA ILE A 434 -38.64 -8.15 -9.34
C ILE A 434 -38.44 -9.47 -8.57
N GLU A 435 -37.78 -10.45 -9.19
CA GLU A 435 -37.48 -11.74 -8.56
C GLU A 435 -36.56 -11.56 -7.33
N GLN A 436 -35.48 -10.79 -7.45
CA GLN A 436 -34.55 -10.53 -6.36
C GLN A 436 -35.22 -9.76 -5.20
N CYS A 437 -36.13 -8.83 -5.51
CA CYS A 437 -36.93 -8.12 -4.51
C CYS A 437 -38.08 -8.96 -3.92
N ARG A 438 -38.31 -10.18 -4.43
CA ARG A 438 -39.43 -11.07 -4.05
C ARG A 438 -40.80 -10.39 -4.15
N LEU A 439 -40.98 -9.54 -5.16
CA LEU A 439 -42.26 -8.88 -5.42
C LEU A 439 -43.20 -9.84 -6.16
N GLU A 440 -44.46 -9.93 -5.72
CA GLU A 440 -45.46 -10.89 -6.22
C GLU A 440 -46.53 -10.23 -7.12
N ASP A 441 -46.20 -9.12 -7.80
CA ASP A 441 -47.12 -8.46 -8.72
C ASP A 441 -47.28 -9.27 -10.02
N THR A 442 -48.28 -10.15 -10.01
CA THR A 442 -48.58 -11.04 -11.14
C THR A 442 -48.91 -10.26 -12.41
N TYR A 443 -49.59 -9.11 -12.29
CA TYR A 443 -49.95 -8.30 -13.46
C TYR A 443 -48.71 -7.71 -14.11
N GLU A 444 -47.81 -7.11 -13.32
CA GLU A 444 -46.58 -6.51 -13.83
C GLU A 444 -45.65 -7.57 -14.43
N ILE A 445 -45.52 -8.73 -13.79
CA ILE A 445 -44.73 -9.86 -14.30
C ILE A 445 -45.27 -10.34 -15.64
N THR A 446 -46.58 -10.56 -15.76
CA THR A 446 -47.22 -10.97 -17.04
C THR A 446 -46.99 -9.91 -18.11
N ARG A 447 -47.11 -8.63 -17.77
CA ARG A 447 -46.89 -7.51 -18.70
C ARG A 447 -45.44 -7.46 -19.22
N LEU A 448 -44.46 -7.69 -18.35
CA LEU A 448 -43.04 -7.73 -18.75
C LEU A 448 -42.76 -8.93 -19.66
N TRP A 449 -43.28 -10.11 -19.33
CA TRP A 449 -43.18 -11.29 -20.21
C TRP A 449 -43.83 -11.05 -21.57
N HIS A 450 -45.02 -10.45 -21.62
CA HIS A 450 -45.66 -10.05 -22.87
C HIS A 450 -44.75 -9.12 -23.69
N SER A 451 -44.10 -8.16 -23.03
CA SER A 451 -43.22 -7.19 -23.69
C SER A 451 -41.96 -7.84 -24.27
N ILE A 452 -41.38 -8.82 -23.57
CA ILE A 452 -40.24 -9.62 -24.06
C ILE A 452 -40.66 -10.43 -25.28
N ILE A 453 -41.75 -11.19 -25.17
CA ILE A 453 -42.23 -12.08 -26.22
C ILE A 453 -42.59 -11.27 -27.48
N LEU A 454 -43.28 -10.15 -27.32
CA LEU A 454 -43.62 -9.24 -28.43
C LEU A 454 -42.39 -8.70 -29.15
N ARG A 455 -41.30 -8.46 -28.43
CA ARG A 455 -40.04 -7.95 -28.98
C ARG A 455 -39.26 -9.01 -29.74
N GLU A 456 -39.26 -10.26 -29.28
CA GLU A 456 -38.48 -11.36 -29.89
C GLU A 456 -39.21 -12.09 -31.02
N LEU A 457 -40.55 -12.00 -31.11
CA LEU A 457 -41.30 -12.69 -32.15
C LEU A 457 -41.20 -12.00 -33.52
N PRO A 458 -40.81 -12.71 -34.59
CA PRO A 458 -40.92 -12.23 -35.96
C PRO A 458 -42.38 -12.33 -36.41
N TRP A 459 -43.10 -11.21 -36.34
CA TRP A 459 -44.51 -11.17 -36.70
C TRP A 459 -44.71 -11.18 -38.22
N PRO A 460 -45.56 -12.09 -38.76
CA PRO A 460 -45.98 -12.03 -40.16
C PRO A 460 -46.71 -10.70 -40.41
N GLY A 461 -46.12 -9.82 -41.22
CA GLY A 461 -46.65 -8.46 -41.48
C GLY A 461 -46.09 -7.36 -40.56
N GLY A 462 -45.02 -7.61 -39.82
CA GLY A 462 -44.38 -6.60 -38.96
C GLY A 462 -45.15 -6.35 -37.65
N LYS A 463 -44.83 -5.25 -36.94
CA LYS A 463 -45.39 -4.95 -35.60
C LYS A 463 -46.93 -4.93 -35.55
N GLU A 464 -47.60 -4.63 -36.67
CA GLU A 464 -49.06 -4.62 -36.77
C GLU A 464 -49.69 -6.01 -36.74
N GLY A 465 -49.04 -7.00 -37.37
CA GLY A 465 -49.47 -8.40 -37.33
C GLY A 465 -49.41 -8.98 -35.92
N GLY A 466 -48.41 -8.56 -35.14
CA GLY A 466 -48.25 -8.97 -33.74
C GLY A 466 -49.27 -8.38 -32.80
N ASN A 467 -49.53 -7.08 -32.92
CA ASN A 467 -50.56 -6.42 -32.11
C ASN A 467 -51.94 -7.02 -32.38
N ARG A 468 -52.23 -7.40 -33.63
CA ARG A 468 -53.49 -8.03 -34.02
C ARG A 468 -53.64 -9.43 -33.41
N TRP A 469 -52.58 -10.22 -33.41
CA TRP A 469 -52.59 -11.57 -32.81
C TRP A 469 -52.73 -11.51 -31.28
N VAL A 470 -52.01 -10.61 -30.62
CA VAL A 470 -52.13 -10.42 -29.16
C VAL A 470 -53.51 -9.90 -28.74
N SER A 471 -54.10 -8.99 -29.53
CA SER A 471 -55.47 -8.50 -29.27
C SER A 471 -56.56 -9.57 -29.43
N GLN A 472 -56.22 -10.71 -30.05
CA GLN A 472 -57.12 -11.86 -30.20
C GLN A 472 -56.93 -12.90 -29.09
N LEU A 473 -55.92 -12.75 -28.22
CA LEU A 473 -55.75 -13.59 -27.04
C LEU A 473 -56.70 -13.08 -25.93
N PRO A 474 -57.47 -13.96 -25.27
CA PRO A 474 -58.26 -13.57 -24.10
C PRO A 474 -57.42 -12.85 -23.04
N PRO A 475 -57.96 -11.84 -22.33
CA PRO A 475 -57.22 -11.11 -21.29
C PRO A 475 -56.79 -11.99 -20.11
N SER A 476 -57.38 -13.18 -19.96
CA SER A 476 -57.04 -14.19 -18.97
C SER A 476 -56.10 -15.27 -19.48
N THR A 477 -55.60 -15.20 -20.71
CA THR A 477 -54.74 -16.26 -21.27
C THR A 477 -53.39 -16.20 -20.58
N PRO A 478 -53.07 -17.15 -19.69
CA PRO A 478 -51.71 -17.27 -19.21
C PRO A 478 -50.88 -17.69 -20.43
N ILE A 479 -49.83 -16.94 -20.72
CA ILE A 479 -48.83 -17.40 -21.68
C ILE A 479 -48.08 -18.56 -21.02
N SER A 480 -48.66 -19.76 -21.10
CA SER A 480 -47.94 -21.01 -20.89
C SER A 480 -47.20 -21.34 -22.18
N VAL A 481 -46.01 -20.75 -22.36
CA VAL A 481 -45.07 -21.16 -23.42
C VAL A 481 -43.91 -21.91 -22.76
N VAL A 482 -43.96 -23.22 -22.93
CA VAL A 482 -42.84 -24.19 -23.06
C VAL A 482 -41.60 -23.93 -22.19
N PHE A 483 -41.65 -24.33 -20.92
CA PHE A 483 -40.45 -24.78 -20.18
C PHE A 483 -40.83 -25.96 -19.28
N ARG A 484 -40.59 -27.19 -19.74
CA ARG A 484 -40.52 -28.37 -18.85
C ARG A 484 -39.07 -28.59 -18.49
N GLY A 485 -38.76 -28.41 -17.21
CA GLY A 485 -37.55 -28.93 -16.59
C GLY A 485 -36.54 -27.87 -16.19
N SER A 486 -36.66 -27.36 -14.96
CA SER A 486 -35.53 -27.11 -14.05
C SER A 486 -36.04 -26.53 -12.71
N GLY A 487 -35.27 -26.73 -11.65
CA GLY A 487 -35.60 -26.42 -10.26
C GLY A 487 -35.55 -24.94 -9.88
N VAL A 488 -36.11 -24.05 -10.72
CA VAL A 488 -36.49 -22.71 -10.26
C VAL A 488 -37.62 -22.88 -9.24
N SER A 489 -37.43 -22.28 -8.06
CA SER A 489 -38.27 -22.39 -6.87
C SER A 489 -39.76 -22.56 -7.17
N ASP A 490 -40.37 -23.55 -6.53
CA ASP A 490 -41.80 -23.94 -6.62
C ASP A 490 -42.81 -22.78 -6.44
N ARG A 491 -42.38 -21.59 -6.02
CA ARG A 491 -43.22 -20.40 -5.84
C ARG A 491 -43.78 -19.82 -7.14
N TYR A 492 -43.02 -19.83 -8.23
CA TYR A 492 -43.49 -19.33 -9.54
C TYR A 492 -44.20 -20.41 -10.38
N ARG A 493 -44.13 -21.68 -9.95
CA ARG A 493 -44.72 -22.83 -10.65
C ARG A 493 -46.24 -22.93 -10.48
N ARG A 494 -46.84 -22.16 -9.56
CA ARG A 494 -48.28 -22.18 -9.26
C ARG A 494 -49.04 -20.91 -9.70
N ALA A 495 -48.69 -20.36 -10.87
CA ALA A 495 -49.73 -19.69 -11.66
C ALA A 495 -50.63 -20.80 -12.25
N LYS A 496 -51.80 -20.93 -11.64
CA LYS A 496 -52.77 -22.02 -11.74
C LYS A 496 -53.40 -22.17 -13.14
N THR A 497 -52.77 -22.85 -14.11
CA THR A 497 -53.42 -23.12 -15.42
C THR A 497 -52.71 -24.20 -16.26
N VAL A 498 -52.78 -25.47 -15.85
CA VAL A 498 -52.51 -26.61 -16.76
C VAL A 498 -53.79 -27.43 -17.02
N GLY A 499 -54.88 -27.18 -16.27
CA GLY A 499 -56.13 -27.95 -16.38
C GLY A 499 -57.04 -27.56 -17.55
N GLU A 500 -56.95 -26.35 -18.10
CA GLU A 500 -58.00 -25.81 -18.98
C GLU A 500 -57.61 -25.69 -20.47
N PHE A 501 -56.35 -25.91 -20.83
CA PHE A 501 -55.91 -25.81 -22.23
C PHE A 501 -56.25 -27.04 -23.09
N ARG A 502 -56.83 -28.10 -22.50
CA ARG A 502 -57.21 -29.30 -23.25
C ARG A 502 -58.53 -29.18 -24.01
N GLU A 503 -59.33 -28.13 -23.79
CA GLU A 503 -60.68 -28.03 -24.34
C GLU A 503 -60.92 -26.91 -25.38
N VAL A 504 -59.98 -25.99 -25.67
CA VAL A 504 -60.33 -24.76 -26.42
C VAL A 504 -59.47 -24.43 -27.65
N GLY A 505 -58.47 -25.22 -28.04
CA GLY A 505 -57.64 -24.90 -29.22
C GLY A 505 -57.52 -26.06 -30.20
N SER A 506 -58.10 -25.94 -31.40
CA SER A 506 -58.03 -26.97 -32.44
C SER A 506 -56.58 -27.35 -32.78
N GLU A 507 -56.29 -28.65 -32.81
CA GLU A 507 -55.06 -29.30 -33.28
C GLU A 507 -54.47 -28.68 -34.56
N ASP A 508 -55.33 -28.14 -35.41
CA ASP A 508 -55.03 -27.57 -36.72
C ASP A 508 -54.13 -26.32 -36.69
N ALA A 509 -54.11 -25.55 -35.60
CA ALA A 509 -53.29 -24.35 -35.46
C ALA A 509 -51.83 -24.67 -35.09
N LEU A 510 -51.62 -25.70 -34.28
CA LEU A 510 -50.30 -26.20 -33.89
C LEU A 510 -49.62 -26.94 -35.05
N VAL A 511 -50.38 -27.74 -35.80
CA VAL A 511 -49.88 -28.45 -36.99
C VAL A 511 -49.43 -27.46 -38.08
N LYS A 512 -50.19 -26.40 -38.34
CA LYS A 512 -49.80 -25.35 -39.31
C LYS A 512 -48.58 -24.52 -38.91
N ALA A 513 -48.28 -24.43 -37.61
CA ALA A 513 -47.05 -23.79 -37.14
C ALA A 513 -45.83 -24.70 -37.36
N VAL A 514 -45.98 -26.00 -37.13
CA VAL A 514 -44.93 -27.02 -37.38
C VAL A 514 -44.63 -27.16 -38.88
N GLU A 515 -45.64 -27.13 -39.75
CA GLU A 515 -45.46 -27.23 -41.21
C GLU A 515 -44.78 -26.00 -41.86
N ARG A 516 -44.77 -24.84 -41.20
CA ARG A 516 -44.14 -23.60 -41.69
C ARG A 516 -42.70 -23.39 -41.20
N GLY A 517 -42.07 -24.44 -40.68
CA GLY A 517 -40.65 -24.43 -40.31
C GLY A 517 -40.34 -24.03 -38.86
N PHE A 518 -41.33 -23.96 -37.98
CA PHE A 518 -41.09 -23.81 -36.53
C PHE A 518 -40.76 -25.18 -35.92
N VAL A 519 -39.55 -25.68 -36.18
CA VAL A 519 -39.02 -26.83 -35.46
C VAL A 519 -38.50 -26.34 -34.11
N ILE A 520 -39.29 -26.50 -33.04
CA ILE A 520 -38.72 -26.54 -31.69
C ILE A 520 -38.07 -27.91 -31.58
N VAL A 521 -36.77 -27.97 -31.90
CA VAL A 521 -35.96 -29.17 -31.66
C VAL A 521 -35.94 -29.40 -30.15
N GLU A 522 -36.41 -30.56 -29.75
CA GLU A 522 -36.41 -31.10 -28.40
C GLU A 522 -34.95 -31.42 -27.97
N GLN A 523 -34.10 -30.40 -27.80
CA GLN A 523 -32.74 -30.59 -27.31
C GLN A 523 -32.35 -29.55 -26.26
N GLN A 524 -32.12 -30.07 -25.05
CA GLN A 524 -31.46 -29.50 -23.87
C GLN A 524 -31.89 -28.06 -23.51
N THR A 525 -32.96 -27.97 -22.71
CA THR A 525 -33.36 -26.74 -22.04
C THR A 525 -32.37 -26.38 -20.94
N PRO A 526 -31.94 -25.11 -20.85
CA PRO A 526 -30.98 -24.70 -19.85
C PRO A 526 -31.58 -24.62 -18.43
N SER A 527 -30.75 -24.88 -17.42
CA SER A 527 -31.19 -25.06 -16.03
C SER A 527 -31.20 -23.77 -15.19
N ARG A 528 -30.59 -22.68 -15.69
CA ARG A 528 -30.52 -21.36 -15.06
C ARG A 528 -31.03 -20.25 -15.99
N LEU A 529 -31.57 -19.16 -15.44
CA LEU A 529 -32.07 -18.00 -16.21
C LEU A 529 -30.96 -17.35 -17.06
N ASP A 530 -29.72 -17.31 -16.56
CA ASP A 530 -28.55 -16.85 -17.32
C ASP A 530 -28.31 -17.73 -18.57
N ASP A 531 -28.54 -19.04 -18.46
CA ASP A 531 -28.43 -19.95 -19.60
C ASP A 531 -29.63 -19.83 -20.55
N ALA A 532 -30.82 -19.45 -20.06
CA ALA A 532 -32.00 -19.15 -20.88
C ALA A 532 -31.82 -17.84 -21.67
N ILE A 533 -31.26 -16.80 -21.04
CA ILE A 533 -30.86 -15.55 -21.71
C ILE A 533 -29.76 -15.85 -22.73
N HIS A 534 -28.77 -16.68 -22.38
CA HIS A 534 -27.74 -17.12 -23.33
C HIS A 534 -28.37 -17.89 -24.50
N PHE A 535 -29.26 -18.85 -24.25
CA PHE A 535 -29.96 -19.60 -25.27
C PHE A 535 -30.75 -18.70 -26.22
N ILE A 536 -31.52 -17.75 -25.68
CA ILE A 536 -32.28 -16.77 -26.47
C ILE A 536 -31.32 -15.90 -27.32
N SER A 537 -30.22 -15.41 -26.73
CA SER A 537 -29.21 -14.61 -27.45
C SER A 537 -28.48 -15.40 -28.55
N THR A 538 -28.27 -16.71 -28.36
CA THR A 538 -27.65 -17.62 -29.33
C THR A 538 -28.62 -17.90 -30.47
N LYS A 539 -29.89 -18.17 -30.17
CA LYS A 539 -30.94 -18.32 -31.18
C LYS A 539 -31.18 -17.04 -31.98
N ARG A 540 -31.04 -15.87 -31.35
CA ARG A 540 -31.07 -14.56 -32.04
C ARG A 540 -29.91 -14.40 -33.03
N ARG A 541 -28.71 -14.88 -32.71
CA ARG A 541 -27.55 -14.88 -33.62
C ARG A 541 -27.72 -15.88 -34.77
N GLU A 542 -28.18 -17.09 -34.48
CA GLU A 542 -28.48 -18.11 -35.50
C GLU A 542 -29.57 -17.64 -36.48
N TRP A 543 -30.62 -16.98 -35.98
CA TRP A 543 -31.67 -16.42 -36.82
C TRP A 543 -31.17 -15.29 -37.73
N LYS A 544 -30.37 -14.36 -37.21
CA LYS A 544 -29.75 -13.30 -38.03
C LYS A 544 -28.82 -13.87 -39.12
N ALA A 545 -28.09 -14.93 -38.80
CA ALA A 545 -27.27 -15.63 -39.80
C ALA A 545 -28.14 -16.30 -40.87
N PHE A 546 -29.28 -16.89 -40.48
CA PHE A 546 -30.25 -17.47 -41.40
C PHE A 546 -30.93 -16.42 -42.30
N GLU A 547 -31.31 -15.26 -41.77
CA GLU A 547 -31.84 -14.15 -42.58
C GLU A 547 -30.81 -13.59 -43.57
N SER A 548 -29.54 -13.46 -43.13
CA SER A 548 -28.46 -13.07 -44.04
C SER A 548 -28.23 -14.09 -45.15
N TYR A 549 -28.37 -15.39 -44.83
CA TYR A 549 -28.28 -16.47 -45.81
C TYR A 549 -29.46 -16.47 -46.79
N ARG A 550 -30.68 -16.24 -46.28
CA ARG A 550 -31.90 -16.12 -47.09
C ARG A 550 -31.82 -14.92 -48.04
N GLY A 551 -31.38 -13.76 -47.56
CA GLY A 551 -31.18 -12.57 -48.40
C GLY A 551 -30.11 -12.79 -49.49
N SER A 552 -29.06 -13.56 -49.18
CA SER A 552 -28.04 -13.95 -50.16
C SER A 552 -28.56 -14.95 -51.20
N CYS A 553 -29.49 -15.84 -50.83
CA CYS A 553 -30.12 -16.77 -51.77
C CYS A 553 -31.16 -16.07 -52.65
N GLU A 554 -31.94 -15.13 -52.10
CA GLU A 554 -32.90 -14.32 -52.89
C GLU A 554 -32.16 -13.41 -53.89
N ALA A 555 -31.01 -12.83 -53.51
CA ALA A 555 -30.15 -12.04 -54.42
C ALA A 555 -29.36 -12.88 -55.45
N GLN A 556 -29.27 -14.20 -55.29
CA GLN A 556 -28.74 -15.12 -56.31
C GLN A 556 -29.83 -15.65 -57.24
N PHE A 557 -31.11 -15.44 -56.89
CA PHE A 557 -32.26 -15.92 -57.64
C PHE A 557 -32.91 -14.82 -58.50
N GLU A 558 -32.74 -13.54 -58.13
CA GLU A 558 -32.88 -12.37 -59.01
C GLU A 558 -31.67 -12.21 -59.95
#